data_AF-A0A966TSF8-F1
#
_entry.id   AF-A0A966TSF8-F1
#
_cell.length_a   1.000
_cell.length_b   1.000
_cell.length_c   1.000
_cell.angle_alpha   90.00
_cell.angle_beta   90.00
_cell.angle_gamma   90.00
#
_symmetry.space_group_name_H-M   'P 1'
#
loop_
_entity.id
_entity.type
_entity.pdbx_description
1 polymer ?
#
loop_
_entity_poly.entity_id
_entity_poly.type
_entity_poly.pdbx_seq_one_letter_code
_entity_poly.pdbx_strand_id
1 'polypeptide(L)'
;RHTYNARSETVHEKPSYRTAWKQCRYGIALVDHFFEPNYASGKAQRWRIELASHEPFGIASIWDTWTDRNTGEWVTSFSMLTVNADLHPVMNQFHKPGDEKRTPVILATHQFNEWLSADSSHAATMMNWTHMPELVCEPF
;
A
#
# COMPACT_ATOMS: atom_id res chain seq x y z
N ARG A 1 9.54 15.39 -0.17
CA ARG A 1 9.28 14.13 -0.90
C ARG A 1 8.68 13.18 0.10
N HIS A 2 7.43 12.77 -0.07
CA HIS A 2 6.77 11.93 0.93
C HIS A 2 6.99 10.45 0.61
N THR A 3 7.31 9.65 1.63
CA THR A 3 7.62 8.22 1.53
C THR A 3 6.58 7.35 2.24
N TYR A 4 5.34 7.83 2.36
CA TYR A 4 4.25 7.03 2.93
C TYR A 4 3.92 5.81 2.05
N ASN A 5 4.04 5.94 0.72
CA ASN A 5 3.82 4.87 -0.25
C ASN A 5 5.11 4.54 -1.03
N ALA A 6 5.31 3.25 -1.26
CA ALA A 6 6.36 2.70 -2.11
C ALA A 6 5.72 2.01 -3.33
N ARG A 7 6.24 2.31 -4.52
CA ARG A 7 5.83 1.62 -5.76
C ARG A 7 6.51 0.26 -5.81
N SER A 8 5.73 -0.82 -5.82
CA SER A 8 6.27 -2.19 -5.79
C SER A 8 7.21 -2.48 -6.97
N GLU A 9 6.99 -1.85 -8.13
CA GLU A 9 7.82 -2.00 -9.33
C GLU A 9 9.25 -1.50 -9.14
N THR A 10 9.49 -0.58 -8.19
CA THR A 10 10.82 0.04 -7.99
C THR A 10 11.31 -0.03 -6.54
N VAL A 11 10.58 -0.71 -5.66
CA VAL A 11 10.89 -0.81 -4.23
C VAL A 11 12.29 -1.41 -3.97
N HIS A 12 12.72 -2.33 -4.83
CA HIS A 12 14.01 -3.00 -4.74
C HIS A 12 15.19 -2.12 -5.24
N GLU A 13 14.91 -1.01 -5.94
CA GLU A 13 15.93 -0.14 -6.53
C GLU A 13 16.09 1.17 -5.76
N LYS A 14 14.97 1.77 -5.29
CA LYS A 14 14.98 3.11 -4.72
C LYS A 14 15.77 3.14 -3.41
N PRO A 15 16.70 4.11 -3.21
CA PRO A 15 17.51 4.19 -1.99
C PRO A 15 16.71 4.20 -0.69
N SER A 16 15.51 4.79 -0.70
CA SER A 16 14.62 4.86 0.47
C SER A 16 14.04 3.50 0.88
N TYR A 17 14.03 2.50 0.00
CA TYR A 17 13.25 1.26 0.18
C TYR A 17 14.08 -0.01 -0.03
N ARG A 18 15.12 0.05 -0.88
CA ARG A 18 15.90 -1.12 -1.30
C ARG A 18 16.51 -1.92 -0.16
N THR A 19 16.90 -1.26 0.93
CA THR A 19 17.49 -1.92 2.11
C THR A 19 16.44 -2.74 2.84
N ALA A 20 15.30 -2.13 3.18
CA ALA A 20 14.17 -2.81 3.80
C ALA A 20 13.69 -4.00 2.97
N TRP A 21 13.56 -3.82 1.65
CA TRP A 21 13.18 -4.89 0.74
C TRP A 21 14.20 -6.04 0.73
N LYS A 22 15.49 -5.72 0.57
CA LYS A 22 16.57 -6.73 0.55
C LYS A 22 16.68 -7.51 1.86
N GLN A 23 16.35 -6.87 2.98
CA GLN A 23 16.41 -7.47 4.32
C GLN A 23 15.08 -8.09 4.75
N CYS A 24 14.11 -8.21 3.83
CA CYS A 24 12.78 -8.78 4.09
C CYS A 24 12.09 -8.14 5.31
N ARG A 25 12.26 -6.83 5.48
CA ARG A 25 11.63 -6.06 6.57
C ARG A 25 10.18 -5.76 6.21
N TYR A 26 9.39 -6.82 6.17
CA TYR A 26 7.97 -6.75 5.87
C TYR A 26 7.16 -6.42 7.12
N GLY A 27 6.10 -5.65 6.91
CA GLY A 27 5.13 -5.24 7.92
C GLY A 27 3.74 -5.20 7.32
N ILE A 28 2.74 -5.08 8.19
CA ILE A 28 1.32 -4.99 7.80
C ILE A 28 0.73 -3.78 8.52
N ALA A 29 0.16 -2.86 7.75
CA ALA A 29 -0.69 -1.82 8.32
C ALA A 29 -2.11 -2.36 8.42
N LEU A 30 -2.61 -2.59 9.63
CA LEU A 30 -3.98 -3.04 9.87
C LEU A 30 -4.93 -1.85 9.83
N VAL A 31 -5.98 -1.96 9.03
CA VAL A 31 -6.97 -0.90 8.83
C VAL A 31 -8.38 -1.48 8.70
N ASP A 32 -9.38 -0.72 9.13
CA ASP A 32 -10.78 -1.03 8.83
C ASP A 32 -11.18 -0.55 7.43
N HIS A 33 -10.61 0.59 7.02
CA HIS A 33 -10.85 1.25 5.75
C HIS A 33 -9.74 2.27 5.46
N PHE A 34 -9.62 2.72 4.22
CA PHE A 34 -8.79 3.86 3.84
C PHE A 34 -9.58 4.83 2.96
N PHE A 35 -8.96 5.94 2.59
CA PHE A 35 -9.62 6.97 1.81
C PHE A 35 -8.83 7.31 0.57
N GLU A 36 -9.55 7.50 -0.54
CA GLU A 36 -8.97 8.05 -1.76
C GLU A 36 -9.86 9.17 -2.33
N PRO A 37 -9.27 10.16 -3.03
CA PRO A 37 -10.04 11.21 -3.65
C PRO A 37 -10.63 10.72 -4.98
N ASN A 38 -11.95 10.85 -5.12
CA ASN A 38 -12.68 10.69 -6.38
C ASN A 38 -12.89 12.08 -7.02
N TYR A 39 -12.78 12.16 -8.36
CA TYR A 39 -12.90 13.41 -9.10
C TYR A 39 -14.07 13.42 -10.11
N ALA A 40 -15.01 12.47 -10.02
CA ALA A 40 -16.14 12.37 -10.94
C ALA A 40 -17.04 13.62 -10.95
N SER A 41 -17.10 14.36 -9.84
CA SER A 41 -17.81 15.64 -9.73
C SER A 41 -17.02 16.86 -10.23
N GLY A 42 -15.81 16.67 -10.74
CA GLY A 42 -14.89 17.75 -11.16
C GLY A 42 -14.04 18.34 -10.03
N LYS A 43 -14.27 17.94 -8.77
CA LYS A 43 -13.45 18.31 -7.61
C LYS A 43 -13.12 17.09 -6.76
N ALA A 44 -12.06 17.18 -5.95
CA ALA A 44 -11.69 16.10 -5.04
C ALA A 44 -12.78 15.87 -3.99
N GLN A 45 -13.38 14.69 -3.99
CA GLN A 45 -14.28 14.21 -2.96
C GLN A 45 -13.64 13.03 -2.24
N ARG A 46 -13.66 13.05 -0.91
CA ARG A 46 -13.11 11.96 -0.10
C ARG A 46 -14.08 10.78 -0.15
N TRP A 47 -13.59 9.62 -0.52
CA TRP A 47 -14.37 8.38 -0.54
C TRP A 47 -13.73 7.37 0.37
N ARG A 48 -14.55 6.65 1.13
CA ARG A 48 -14.14 5.53 1.96
C ARG A 48 -14.05 4.28 1.09
N ILE A 49 -12.99 3.50 1.28
CA ILE A 49 -12.75 2.22 0.63
C ILE A 49 -12.49 1.17 1.71
N GLU A 50 -13.18 0.04 1.61
CA GLU A 50 -13.11 -1.06 2.56
C GLU A 50 -13.38 -2.40 1.87
N LEU A 51 -13.22 -3.50 2.61
CA LEU A 51 -13.62 -4.81 2.11
C LEU A 51 -15.15 -4.91 2.03
N ALA A 52 -15.65 -5.62 1.01
CA ALA A 52 -17.07 -5.98 0.90
C ALA A 52 -17.58 -6.78 2.12
N SER A 53 -16.69 -7.48 2.83
CA SER A 53 -17.00 -8.19 4.08
C SER A 53 -17.13 -7.27 5.30
N HIS A 54 -16.70 -6.01 5.20
CA HIS A 54 -16.54 -5.06 6.31
C HIS A 54 -15.58 -5.53 7.43
N GLU A 55 -14.78 -6.56 7.17
CA GLU A 55 -13.74 -7.00 8.11
C GLU A 55 -12.47 -6.13 7.98
N PRO A 56 -11.71 -5.95 9.07
CA PRO A 56 -10.39 -5.34 9.01
C PRO A 56 -9.45 -6.13 8.11
N PHE A 57 -8.49 -5.45 7.49
CA PHE A 57 -7.54 -6.05 6.57
C PHE A 57 -6.14 -5.46 6.72
N GLY A 58 -5.18 -6.12 6.09
CA GLY A 58 -3.80 -5.69 6.08
C GLY A 58 -3.42 -4.96 4.79
N ILE A 59 -2.58 -3.94 4.89
CA ILE A 59 -1.86 -3.38 3.74
C ILE A 59 -0.40 -3.82 3.84
N ALA A 60 0.08 -4.52 2.81
CA ALA A 60 1.47 -4.95 2.71
C ALA A 60 2.39 -3.73 2.76
N SER A 61 3.37 -3.76 3.66
CA SER A 61 4.24 -2.63 3.96
C SER A 61 5.67 -3.09 4.16
N ILE A 62 6.62 -2.17 3.99
CA ILE A 62 8.02 -2.36 4.41
C ILE A 62 8.34 -1.41 5.56
N TRP A 63 9.26 -1.81 6.43
CA TRP A 63 9.72 -0.96 7.52
C TRP A 63 11.25 -0.83 7.55
N ASP A 64 11.73 0.29 8.07
CA ASP A 64 13.15 0.54 8.28
C ASP A 64 13.34 1.48 9.48
N THR A 65 14.57 1.55 9.96
CA THR A 65 15.01 2.38 11.06
C THR A 65 16.08 3.34 10.57
N TRP A 66 16.01 4.60 10.97
CA TRP A 66 17.00 5.60 10.61
C TRP A 66 17.18 6.60 11.76
N THR A 67 18.30 7.31 11.76
CA THR A 67 18.55 8.38 12.74
C THR A 67 18.22 9.72 12.11
N ASP A 68 17.32 10.48 12.74
CA ASP A 68 17.02 11.84 12.33
C ASP A 68 18.26 12.72 12.52
N ARG A 69 18.70 13.37 11.44
CA ARG A 69 19.93 14.16 11.44
C ARG A 69 19.80 15.50 12.18
N ASN A 70 18.58 15.99 12.37
CA ASN A 70 18.30 17.23 13.08
C ASN A 70 18.12 17.00 14.58
N THR A 71 17.48 15.89 14.96
CA THR A 71 17.17 15.60 16.38
C THR A 71 18.09 14.56 17.01
N GLY A 72 18.77 13.74 16.20
CA GLY A 72 19.53 12.57 16.66
C GLY A 72 18.67 11.38 17.07
N GLU A 73 17.35 11.48 16.93
CA GLU A 73 16.40 10.45 17.35
C GLU A 73 16.48 9.21 16.45
N TRP A 74 16.36 8.03 17.06
CA TRP A 74 16.22 6.78 16.33
C TRP A 74 14.75 6.55 15.98
N VAL A 75 14.43 6.60 14.69
CA VAL A 75 13.06 6.55 14.18
C VAL A 75 12.84 5.23 13.46
N THR A 76 11.80 4.50 13.89
CA THR A 76 11.21 3.40 13.12
C THR A 76 10.09 3.95 12.25
N SER A 77 10.15 3.66 10.96
CA SER A 77 9.14 4.13 10.00
C SER A 77 8.76 3.02 9.01
N PHE A 78 7.63 3.18 8.34
CA PHE A 78 7.15 2.23 7.35
C PHE A 78 6.59 2.93 6.12
N SER A 79 6.48 2.18 5.03
CA SER A 79 5.84 2.59 3.79
C SER A 79 4.90 1.49 3.31
N MET A 80 3.69 1.88 2.89
CA MET A 80 2.73 0.97 2.28
C MET A 80 3.14 0.69 0.83
N LEU A 81 3.09 -0.59 0.43
CA LEU A 81 3.37 -1.00 -0.94
C LEU A 81 2.14 -0.75 -1.79
N THR A 82 2.37 -0.26 -3.00
CA THR A 82 1.32 0.06 -3.96
C THR A 82 1.62 -0.56 -5.30
N VAL A 83 0.58 -0.91 -6.05
CA VAL A 83 0.64 -1.45 -7.41
C VAL A 83 -0.22 -0.60 -8.36
N ASN A 84 0.01 -0.73 -9.67
CA ASN A 84 -0.86 -0.10 -10.66
C ASN A 84 -2.30 -0.61 -10.54
N ALA A 85 -3.27 0.30 -10.66
CA ALA A 85 -4.68 0.04 -10.48
C ALA A 85 -5.54 0.51 -11.66
N ASP A 86 -4.95 0.76 -12.83
CA ASP A 86 -5.69 1.29 -13.99
C ASP A 86 -6.82 0.34 -14.44
N LEU A 87 -6.65 -0.96 -14.21
CA LEU A 87 -7.61 -2.02 -14.54
C LEU A 87 -8.35 -2.59 -13.32
N HIS A 88 -8.13 -2.04 -12.13
CA HIS A 88 -8.79 -2.55 -10.92
C HIS A 88 -10.28 -2.10 -10.88
N PRO A 89 -11.26 -2.98 -10.62
CA PRO A 89 -12.70 -2.67 -10.71
C PRO A 89 -13.17 -1.46 -9.88
N VAL A 90 -12.65 -1.31 -8.65
CA VAL A 90 -12.94 -0.18 -7.76
C VAL A 90 -11.89 0.92 -7.86
N MET A 91 -10.61 0.57 -7.73
CA MET A 91 -9.54 1.54 -7.55
C MET A 91 -9.22 2.40 -8.77
N ASN A 92 -9.63 1.99 -9.98
CA ASN A 92 -9.43 2.79 -11.19
C ASN A 92 -10.23 4.12 -11.20
N GLN A 93 -11.20 4.27 -10.29
CA GLN A 93 -12.08 5.44 -10.19
C GLN A 93 -11.46 6.62 -9.41
N PHE A 94 -10.37 6.39 -8.67
CA PHE A 94 -9.78 7.37 -7.77
C PHE A 94 -8.52 8.04 -8.34
N HIS A 95 -7.89 8.96 -7.61
CA HIS A 95 -6.81 9.84 -8.08
C HIS A 95 -7.25 10.87 -9.12
N LYS A 96 -6.42 11.90 -9.32
CA LYS A 96 -6.71 12.96 -10.29
C LYS A 96 -6.79 12.39 -11.71
N PRO A 97 -7.58 13.02 -12.60
CA PRO A 97 -7.51 12.72 -14.03
C PRO A 97 -6.09 12.93 -14.57
N GLY A 98 -5.60 11.98 -15.37
CA GLY A 98 -4.25 12.02 -15.94
C GLY A 98 -3.14 11.44 -15.04
N ASP A 99 -3.41 11.22 -13.75
CA ASP A 99 -2.49 10.48 -12.88
C ASP A 99 -2.69 8.97 -13.05
N GLU A 100 -1.56 8.23 -13.05
CA GLU A 100 -1.55 6.77 -12.94
C GLU A 100 -2.35 6.32 -11.72
N LYS A 101 -3.28 5.37 -11.90
CA LYS A 101 -4.06 4.84 -10.80
C LYS A 101 -3.22 3.86 -10.00
N ARG A 102 -3.26 4.00 -8.68
CA ARG A 102 -2.55 3.11 -7.75
C ARG A 102 -3.51 2.55 -6.73
N THR A 103 -3.15 1.42 -6.16
CA THR A 103 -3.83 0.87 -4.99
C THR A 103 -2.79 0.34 -4.02
N PRO A 104 -3.01 0.45 -2.69
CA PRO A 104 -2.24 -0.33 -1.73
C PRO A 104 -2.36 -1.83 -2.02
N VAL A 105 -1.33 -2.59 -1.67
CA VAL A 105 -1.42 -4.06 -1.74
C VAL A 105 -2.19 -4.59 -0.54
N ILE A 106 -3.44 -4.98 -0.75
CA ILE A 106 -4.33 -5.47 0.31
C ILE A 106 -4.13 -6.96 0.52
N LEU A 107 -3.97 -7.35 1.79
CA LEU A 107 -3.78 -8.72 2.25
C LEU A 107 -5.00 -9.15 3.05
N ALA A 108 -5.54 -10.31 2.71
CA ALA A 108 -6.47 -11.02 3.58
C ALA A 108 -5.72 -11.57 4.81
N THR A 109 -6.43 -11.78 5.92
CA THR A 109 -5.85 -12.28 7.17
C THR A 109 -5.07 -13.59 7.01
N HIS A 110 -5.53 -14.48 6.12
CA HIS A 110 -4.85 -15.76 5.85
C HIS A 110 -3.50 -15.60 5.13
N GLN A 111 -3.24 -14.45 4.50
CA GLN A 111 -1.99 -14.14 3.79
C GLN A 111 -0.94 -13.46 4.68
N PHE A 112 -1.27 -13.13 5.93
CA PHE A 112 -0.37 -12.37 6.80
C PHE A 112 0.93 -13.11 7.09
N ASN A 113 0.83 -14.40 7.45
CA ASN A 113 2.02 -15.21 7.73
C ASN A 113 2.86 -15.42 6.46
N GLU A 114 2.20 -15.64 5.32
CA GLU A 114 2.87 -15.76 4.03
C GLU A 114 3.68 -14.50 3.72
N TRP A 115 3.08 -13.32 3.87
CA TRP A 115 3.75 -12.04 3.65
C TRP A 115 4.91 -11.80 4.62
N LEU A 116 4.69 -11.99 5.93
CA LEU A 116 5.68 -11.69 6.96
C LEU A 116 6.88 -12.65 6.96
N SER A 117 6.71 -13.86 6.41
CA SER A 117 7.75 -14.89 6.31
C SER A 117 8.39 -14.98 4.92
N ALA A 118 7.88 -14.23 3.94
CA ALA A 118 8.34 -14.27 2.57
C ALA A 118 9.83 -13.90 2.46
N ASP A 119 10.52 -14.50 1.51
CA ASP A 119 11.73 -13.90 0.96
C ASP A 119 11.38 -12.83 -0.09
N SER A 120 12.38 -12.12 -0.62
CA SER A 120 12.15 -11.08 -1.62
C SER A 120 11.56 -11.58 -2.94
N SER A 121 11.81 -12.86 -3.29
CA SER A 121 11.27 -13.45 -4.51
C SER A 121 9.79 -13.75 -4.33
N HIS A 122 9.42 -14.40 -3.23
CA HIS A 122 8.03 -14.72 -2.89
C HIS A 122 7.20 -13.45 -2.69
N ALA A 123 7.73 -12.48 -1.93
CA ALA A 123 7.10 -11.18 -1.72
C ALA A 123 6.78 -10.45 -3.03
N ALA A 124 7.68 -10.51 -4.02
CA ALA A 124 7.45 -9.91 -5.33
C ALA A 124 6.24 -10.53 -6.05
N THR A 125 5.98 -11.83 -5.87
CA THR A 125 4.80 -12.49 -6.49
C THR A 125 3.48 -12.00 -5.89
N MET A 126 3.49 -11.50 -4.65
CA MET A 126 2.31 -10.94 -3.99
C MET A 126 2.02 -9.48 -4.40
N MET A 127 2.92 -8.83 -5.16
CA MET A 127 2.79 -7.42 -5.56
C MET A 127 1.86 -7.23 -6.76
N ASN A 128 0.61 -7.64 -6.61
CA ASN A 128 -0.46 -7.44 -7.58
C ASN A 128 -1.80 -7.35 -6.84
N TRP A 129 -2.87 -7.03 -7.58
CA TRP A 129 -4.22 -6.96 -7.02
C TRP A 129 -5.13 -8.12 -7.41
N THR A 130 -4.65 -9.11 -8.19
CA THR A 130 -5.51 -10.19 -8.70
C THR A 130 -6.01 -11.13 -7.60
N HIS A 131 -5.36 -11.13 -6.44
CA HIS A 131 -5.73 -11.92 -5.27
C HIS A 131 -6.22 -11.09 -4.09
N MET A 132 -6.46 -9.79 -4.30
CA MET A 132 -7.03 -8.95 -3.25
C MET A 132 -8.49 -9.37 -2.99
N PRO A 133 -8.94 -9.31 -1.72
CA PRO A 133 -10.36 -9.38 -1.41
C PRO A 133 -11.15 -8.29 -2.15
N GLU A 134 -12.44 -8.54 -2.35
CA GLU A 134 -13.33 -7.58 -3.00
C GLU A 134 -13.43 -6.30 -2.18
N LEU A 135 -13.28 -5.16 -2.86
CA LEU A 135 -13.44 -3.83 -2.27
C LEU A 135 -14.79 -3.25 -2.62
N VAL A 136 -15.30 -2.42 -1.71
CA VAL A 136 -16.44 -1.53 -1.94
C VAL A 136 -16.03 -0.10 -1.60
N CYS A 137 -16.77 0.87 -2.13
CA CYS A 137 -16.48 2.27 -1.88
C CYS A 137 -17.76 3.11 -1.78
N GLU A 138 -17.72 4.13 -0.93
CA GLU A 138 -18.81 5.09 -0.73
C GLU A 138 -18.26 6.51 -0.52
N PRO A 139 -18.99 7.57 -0.94
CA PRO A 139 -18.66 8.94 -0.56
C PRO A 139 -18.67 9.11 0.97
N PHE A 140 -17.70 9.83 1.50
CA PHE A 140 -17.63 10.22 2.92
C PHE A 140 -18.13 11.66 3.15
#